data_AF-A0A399SYA5-F1
#
_entry.id   AF-A0A399SYA5-F1
#
_cell.length_a   1.000
_cell.length_b   1.000
_cell.length_c   1.000
_cell.angle_alpha   90.00
_cell.angle_beta   90.00
_cell.angle_gamma   90.00
#
_symmetry.space_group_name_H-M   'P 1'
#
loop_
_entity.id
_entity.type
_entity.pdbx_description
1 polymer ?
#
loop_
_entity_poly.entity_id
_entity_poly.type
_entity_poly.pdbx_seq_one_letter_code
_entity_poly.pdbx_strand_id
1 'polypeptide(L)'
;MKKTPLLSGIIFILFGTVAWLIGNSIDVADYPNIKSFVTGLGYTIIGLGIISSLIDMPDWRSYFGERLKEIVLDRKYLENLSDKELIGVQRDILKSRYKETGIDKEGSFLNFMQESIEHLINSPFREHIACNCHITEVKDRPGVLYYKEKMSYTLKTVGDKKIENVIWTWRKDEMLEAKKMKCTFKCPKYKEDRSSCTCSEGKRCEDGFKEVGEIKIKDFGKDAQGYNIDIKEFMEPIDGVQVFVELEFTMSENKLYSWTMAYPSRDINLTLIYPESYEVDRYVGGLDEKDYYISTDFHENTVHFVREGWMLPTSGITFALSKKNSTQAVISNDGKTAVIETENNK
;
A
#
# COMPACT_ATOMS: atom_id res chain seq x y z
N MET A 1 4.36 44.30 -23.67
CA MET A 1 3.64 45.45 -23.08
C MET A 1 2.52 44.92 -22.18
N LYS A 2 2.67 45.02 -20.85
CA LYS A 2 1.56 44.74 -19.92
C LYS A 2 0.58 45.91 -20.03
N LYS A 3 -0.54 45.73 -20.75
CA LYS A 3 -1.65 46.70 -20.67
C LYS A 3 -2.12 46.70 -19.22
N THR A 4 -2.02 47.85 -18.55
CA THR A 4 -2.47 48.02 -17.18
C THR A 4 -4.00 47.83 -17.16
N PRO A 5 -4.53 46.82 -16.45
CA PRO A 5 -5.95 46.47 -16.47
C PRO A 5 -6.81 47.54 -15.75
N LEU A 6 -6.18 48.41 -14.97
CA LEU A 6 -6.76 49.65 -14.46
C LEU A 6 -7.27 50.58 -15.59
N LEU A 7 -6.62 50.54 -16.76
CA LEU A 7 -7.01 51.36 -17.92
C LEU A 7 -8.35 50.89 -18.49
N SER A 8 -8.63 49.59 -18.52
CA SER A 8 -9.92 49.06 -19.00
C SER A 8 -11.08 49.46 -18.09
N GLY A 9 -10.93 49.35 -16.77
CA GLY A 9 -11.97 49.76 -15.82
C GLY A 9 -12.30 51.26 -15.92
N ILE A 10 -11.28 52.11 -16.03
CA ILE A 10 -11.45 53.56 -16.24
C ILE A 10 -12.16 53.86 -17.56
N ILE A 11 -11.82 53.14 -18.65
CA ILE A 11 -12.47 53.30 -19.95
C ILE A 11 -13.97 52.95 -19.86
N PHE A 12 -14.34 51.86 -19.18
CA PHE A 12 -15.75 51.53 -18.97
C PHE A 12 -16.48 52.59 -18.14
N ILE A 13 -15.88 53.08 -17.06
CA ILE A 13 -16.46 54.17 -16.25
C ILE A 13 -16.69 55.42 -17.12
N LEU A 14 -15.72 55.80 -17.96
CA LEU A 14 -15.84 56.94 -18.86
C LEU A 14 -16.96 56.74 -19.89
N PHE A 15 -17.03 55.59 -20.56
CA PHE A 15 -18.11 55.28 -21.51
C PHE A 15 -19.49 55.27 -20.86
N GLY A 16 -19.61 54.68 -19.67
CA GLY A 16 -20.86 54.66 -18.93
C GLY A 16 -21.28 56.05 -18.45
N THR A 17 -20.33 56.90 -18.06
CA THR A 17 -20.59 58.31 -17.71
C THR A 17 -21.06 59.10 -18.92
N VAL A 18 -20.46 58.90 -20.09
CA VAL A 18 -20.89 59.54 -21.34
C VAL A 18 -22.30 59.08 -21.73
N ALA A 19 -22.60 57.79 -21.67
CA ALA A 19 -23.94 57.27 -21.93
C ALA A 19 -24.97 57.85 -20.95
N TRP A 20 -24.64 57.92 -19.67
CA TRP A 20 -25.49 58.52 -18.65
C TRP A 20 -25.76 60.01 -18.91
N LEU A 21 -24.74 60.78 -19.29
CA LEU A 21 -24.87 62.20 -19.66
C LEU A 21 -25.76 62.37 -20.90
N ILE A 22 -25.58 61.54 -21.92
CA ILE A 22 -26.43 61.56 -23.13
C ILE A 22 -27.88 61.27 -22.76
N GLY A 23 -28.13 60.22 -21.97
CA GLY A 23 -29.48 59.88 -21.49
C GLY A 23 -30.15 61.03 -20.72
N ASN A 24 -29.38 61.75 -19.90
CA ASN A 24 -29.89 62.90 -19.15
C ASN A 24 -30.11 64.17 -19.98
N SER A 25 -29.40 64.32 -21.11
CA SER A 25 -29.61 65.43 -22.05
C SER A 25 -30.83 65.26 -22.96
N ILE A 26 -31.42 64.06 -23.04
CA ILE A 26 -32.65 63.80 -23.79
C ILE A 26 -33.84 64.34 -23.00
N ASP A 27 -34.67 65.16 -23.66
CA ASP A 27 -35.93 65.63 -23.09
C ASP A 27 -36.90 64.46 -22.93
N VAL A 28 -37.47 64.34 -21.73
CA VAL A 28 -38.40 63.26 -21.35
C VAL A 28 -39.66 63.33 -22.20
N ALA A 29 -40.06 64.54 -22.61
CA ALA A 29 -41.28 64.77 -23.38
C ALA A 29 -41.25 64.09 -24.76
N ASP A 30 -40.07 64.02 -25.38
CA ASP A 30 -39.93 63.55 -26.75
C ASP A 30 -39.67 62.03 -26.84
N TYR A 31 -38.88 61.46 -25.91
CA TYR A 31 -38.46 60.05 -25.98
C TYR A 31 -38.22 59.39 -24.60
N PRO A 32 -39.28 59.11 -23.81
CA PRO A 32 -39.14 58.60 -22.44
C PRO A 32 -38.47 57.22 -22.35
N ASN A 33 -38.79 56.31 -23.28
CA ASN A 33 -38.21 54.95 -23.29
C ASN A 33 -36.71 54.95 -23.63
N ILE A 34 -36.29 55.84 -24.55
CA ILE A 34 -34.89 55.95 -24.97
C ILE A 34 -34.05 56.51 -23.83
N LYS A 35 -34.56 57.52 -23.12
CA LYS A 35 -33.92 58.07 -21.92
C LYS A 35 -33.70 57.01 -20.84
N SER A 36 -34.76 56.30 -20.43
CA SER A 36 -34.64 55.26 -19.39
C SER A 36 -33.66 54.16 -19.79
N PHE A 37 -33.64 53.75 -21.06
CA PHE A 37 -32.73 52.74 -21.57
C PHE A 37 -31.26 53.21 -21.54
N VAL A 38 -30.97 54.40 -22.08
CA VAL A 38 -29.60 54.94 -22.18
C VAL A 38 -29.04 55.27 -20.79
N THR A 39 -29.85 55.87 -19.92
CA THR A 39 -29.45 56.15 -18.53
C THR A 39 -29.23 54.86 -17.73
N GLY A 40 -30.09 53.84 -17.92
CA GLY A 40 -29.93 52.52 -17.32
C GLY A 40 -28.65 51.82 -17.77
N LEU A 41 -28.36 51.81 -19.08
CA LEU A 41 -27.12 51.30 -19.64
C LEU A 41 -25.89 52.03 -19.07
N GLY A 42 -25.96 53.36 -18.95
CA GLY A 42 -24.89 54.16 -18.34
C GLY A 42 -24.54 53.69 -16.93
N TYR A 43 -25.55 53.52 -16.06
CA TYR A 43 -25.34 53.00 -14.70
C TYR A 43 -24.78 51.58 -14.68
N THR A 44 -25.27 50.67 -15.53
CA THR A 44 -24.75 49.30 -15.60
C THR A 44 -23.28 49.27 -16.04
N ILE A 45 -22.91 50.07 -17.05
CA ILE A 45 -21.54 50.14 -17.56
C ILE A 45 -20.60 50.76 -16.51
N ILE A 46 -21.04 51.79 -15.79
CA ILE A 46 -20.28 52.35 -14.66
C ILE A 46 -20.08 51.28 -13.57
N GLY A 47 -21.14 50.56 -13.20
CA GLY A 47 -21.07 49.48 -12.20
C GLY A 47 -20.07 48.39 -12.59
N LEU A 48 -20.09 47.94 -13.84
CA LEU A 48 -19.13 46.97 -14.37
C LEU A 48 -17.69 47.51 -14.35
N GLY A 49 -17.50 48.79 -14.70
CA GLY A 49 -16.19 49.44 -14.66
C GLY A 49 -15.62 49.56 -13.24
N ILE A 50 -16.47 49.83 -12.25
CA ILE A 50 -16.08 49.87 -10.83
C ILE A 50 -15.69 48.47 -10.34
N ILE A 51 -16.50 47.45 -10.61
CA ILE A 51 -16.20 46.06 -10.20
C ILE A 51 -14.91 45.56 -10.85
N SER A 52 -14.72 45.81 -12.16
CA SER A 52 -13.48 45.47 -12.86
C SER A 52 -12.27 46.17 -12.24
N SER A 53 -12.40 47.46 -11.90
CA SER A 53 -11.30 48.21 -11.29
C SER A 53 -10.95 47.70 -9.88
N LEU A 54 -11.97 47.28 -9.10
CA LEU A 54 -11.77 46.73 -7.75
C LEU A 54 -11.05 45.37 -7.79
N ILE A 55 -11.44 44.46 -8.70
CA ILE A 55 -10.79 43.15 -8.87
C ILE A 55 -9.33 43.31 -9.31
N ASP A 56 -9.01 44.37 -10.04
CA ASP A 56 -7.67 44.64 -10.54
C ASP A 56 -6.72 45.32 -9.55
N MET A 57 -7.21 45.73 -8.37
CA MET A 57 -6.35 46.28 -7.33
C MET A 57 -5.38 45.21 -6.79
N PRO A 58 -4.09 45.55 -6.60
CA PRO A 58 -3.08 44.60 -6.11
C PRO A 58 -3.48 43.91 -4.80
N ASP A 59 -4.10 44.65 -3.88
CA ASP A 59 -4.55 44.14 -2.59
C ASP A 59 -5.69 43.14 -2.73
N TRP A 60 -6.64 43.39 -3.63
CA TRP A 60 -7.75 42.48 -3.91
C TRP A 60 -7.27 41.23 -4.65
N ARG A 61 -6.31 41.36 -5.58
CA ARG A 61 -5.67 40.20 -6.23
C ARG A 61 -4.90 39.34 -5.23
N SER A 62 -4.18 39.96 -4.30
CA SER A 62 -3.49 39.24 -3.24
C SER A 62 -4.47 38.59 -2.27
N TYR A 63 -5.52 39.30 -1.88
CA TYR A 63 -6.58 38.80 -0.99
C TYR A 63 -7.31 37.60 -1.60
N PHE A 64 -7.79 37.71 -2.85
CA PHE A 64 -8.41 36.59 -3.54
C PHE A 64 -7.40 35.48 -3.83
N GLY A 65 -6.14 35.80 -4.11
CA GLY A 65 -5.09 34.82 -4.32
C GLY A 65 -4.83 33.96 -3.07
N GLU A 66 -4.64 34.60 -1.91
CA GLU A 66 -4.49 33.88 -0.63
C GLU A 66 -5.77 33.15 -0.26
N ARG A 67 -6.95 33.75 -0.48
CA ARG A 67 -8.22 33.08 -0.19
C ARG A 67 -8.48 31.87 -1.09
N LEU A 68 -8.15 31.95 -2.38
CA LEU A 68 -8.24 30.84 -3.31
C LEU A 68 -7.24 29.73 -2.95
N LYS A 69 -6.01 30.09 -2.55
CA LYS A 69 -5.02 29.13 -2.05
C LYS A 69 -5.50 28.43 -0.78
N GLU A 70 -6.07 29.16 0.17
CA GLU A 70 -6.71 28.58 1.35
C GLU A 70 -7.85 27.64 0.97
N ILE A 71 -8.72 28.02 0.03
CA ILE A 71 -9.83 27.19 -0.43
C ILE A 71 -9.34 25.92 -1.14
N VAL A 72 -8.34 26.02 -2.03
CA VAL A 72 -7.80 24.86 -2.76
C VAL A 72 -7.14 23.85 -1.83
N LEU A 73 -6.62 24.31 -0.69
CA LEU A 73 -6.05 23.46 0.36
C LEU A 73 -7.06 23.09 1.46
N ASP A 74 -8.27 23.66 1.44
CA ASP A 74 -9.32 23.35 2.40
C ASP A 74 -9.85 21.95 2.11
N ARG A 75 -9.83 21.11 3.14
CA ARG A 75 -10.36 19.75 3.09
C ARG A 75 -11.80 19.71 2.58
N LYS A 76 -12.64 20.70 2.94
CA LYS A 76 -14.03 20.76 2.46
C LYS A 76 -14.14 20.96 0.95
N TYR A 77 -13.20 21.69 0.35
CA TYR A 77 -13.15 21.85 -1.09
C TYR A 77 -12.70 20.54 -1.75
N LEU A 78 -11.64 19.92 -1.22
CA LEU A 78 -11.12 18.64 -1.70
C LEU A 78 -12.18 17.51 -1.62
N GLU A 79 -13.02 17.51 -0.59
CA GLU A 79 -14.13 16.54 -0.43
C GLU A 79 -15.21 16.65 -1.54
N ASN A 80 -15.29 17.78 -2.25
CA ASN A 80 -16.22 17.95 -3.37
C ASN A 80 -15.61 17.57 -4.73
N LEU A 81 -14.31 17.28 -4.79
CA LEU A 81 -13.63 16.87 -6.01
C LEU A 81 -13.84 15.38 -6.26
N SER A 82 -13.96 15.00 -7.54
CA SER A 82 -13.91 13.60 -7.95
C SER A 82 -12.50 13.02 -7.77
N ASP A 83 -12.39 11.69 -7.70
CA ASP A 83 -11.09 11.00 -7.60
C ASP A 83 -10.11 11.42 -8.69
N LYS A 84 -10.60 11.61 -9.93
CA LYS A 84 -9.78 12.07 -11.06
C LYS A 84 -9.26 13.50 -10.85
N GLU A 85 -10.07 14.37 -10.27
CA GLU A 85 -9.67 15.75 -9.95
C GLU A 85 -8.66 15.77 -8.80
N LEU A 86 -8.85 14.95 -7.75
CA LEU A 86 -7.89 14.80 -6.66
C LEU A 86 -6.53 14.30 -7.14
N ILE A 87 -6.51 13.28 -8.00
CA ILE A 87 -5.30 12.78 -8.67
C ILE A 87 -4.64 13.89 -9.50
N GLY A 88 -5.43 14.72 -10.18
CA GLY A 88 -4.96 15.89 -10.91
C GLY A 88 -4.28 16.92 -10.01
N VAL A 89 -4.91 17.28 -8.89
CA VAL A 89 -4.34 18.20 -7.89
C VAL A 89 -3.04 17.66 -7.32
N GLN A 90 -2.99 16.39 -6.92
CA GLN A 90 -1.79 15.75 -6.39
C GLN A 90 -0.65 15.76 -7.42
N ARG A 91 -0.96 15.46 -8.69
CA ARG A 91 0.01 15.52 -9.78
C ARG A 91 0.57 16.92 -9.99
N ASP A 92 -0.28 17.95 -10.00
CA ASP A 92 0.16 19.33 -10.15
C ASP A 92 1.02 19.80 -8.97
N ILE A 93 0.69 19.35 -7.74
CA ILE A 93 1.53 19.54 -6.56
C ILE A 93 2.92 18.92 -6.78
N LEU A 94 2.99 17.67 -7.29
CA LEU A 94 4.26 17.00 -7.55
C LEU A 94 5.06 17.68 -8.67
N LYS A 95 4.40 18.10 -9.76
CA LYS A 95 5.02 18.88 -10.85
C LYS A 95 5.65 20.16 -10.31
N SER A 96 4.91 20.88 -9.48
CA SER A 96 5.39 22.11 -8.83
C SER A 96 6.55 21.82 -7.87
N ARG A 97 6.48 20.75 -7.07
CA ARG A 97 7.53 20.36 -6.10
C ARG A 97 8.85 20.03 -6.79
N TYR A 98 8.81 19.24 -7.86
CA TYR A 98 10.00 18.79 -8.58
C TYR A 98 10.42 19.71 -9.72
N LYS A 99 9.63 20.75 -10.03
CA LYS A 99 9.83 21.68 -11.15
C LYS A 99 9.96 20.95 -12.50
N GLU A 100 9.28 19.81 -12.63
CA GLU A 100 9.31 18.96 -13.83
C GLU A 100 7.87 18.82 -14.34
N THR A 101 7.67 19.18 -15.61
CA THR A 101 6.34 19.23 -16.23
C THR A 101 5.93 17.92 -16.86
N GLY A 102 6.90 17.03 -17.14
CA GLY A 102 6.70 15.74 -17.77
C GLY A 102 6.66 14.54 -16.82
N ILE A 103 6.50 14.75 -15.51
CA ILE A 103 6.47 13.62 -14.54
C ILE A 103 5.26 12.70 -14.75
N ASP A 104 4.23 13.13 -15.47
CA ASP A 104 2.96 12.42 -15.71
C ASP A 104 2.84 11.86 -17.13
N LYS A 105 3.93 11.83 -17.90
CA LYS A 105 3.97 11.18 -19.22
C LYS A 105 3.53 9.71 -19.10
N GLU A 106 2.91 9.18 -20.14
CA GLU A 106 2.54 7.77 -20.20
C GLU A 106 3.76 6.86 -19.93
N GLY A 107 3.59 5.86 -19.06
CA GLY A 107 4.69 5.00 -18.59
C GLY A 107 5.65 5.65 -17.58
N SER A 108 5.38 6.86 -17.08
CA SER A 108 6.20 7.48 -16.04
C SER A 108 6.09 6.73 -14.71
N PHE A 109 7.11 6.91 -13.86
CA PHE A 109 7.10 6.36 -12.51
C PHE A 109 5.93 6.90 -11.66
N LEU A 110 5.48 8.14 -11.89
CA LEU A 110 4.30 8.67 -11.20
C LEU A 110 3.04 7.88 -11.56
N ASN A 111 2.83 7.60 -12.85
CA ASN A 111 1.66 6.82 -13.28
C ASN A 111 1.73 5.40 -12.70
N PHE A 112 2.92 4.77 -12.71
CA PHE A 112 3.12 3.49 -12.02
C PHE A 112 2.79 3.56 -10.53
N MET A 113 3.25 4.59 -9.81
CA MET A 113 2.95 4.77 -8.38
C MET A 113 1.44 4.92 -8.12
N GLN A 114 0.75 5.75 -8.91
CA GLN A 114 -0.69 5.99 -8.76
C GLN A 114 -1.52 4.74 -9.08
N GLU A 115 -1.15 3.99 -10.10
CA GLU A 115 -1.88 2.78 -10.52
C GLU A 115 -1.57 1.57 -9.64
N SER A 116 -0.29 1.37 -9.28
CA SER A 116 0.18 0.10 -8.69
C SER A 116 0.42 0.16 -7.18
N ILE A 117 0.61 1.34 -6.58
CA ILE A 117 1.03 1.46 -5.16
C ILE A 117 0.09 2.34 -4.34
N GLU A 118 -0.41 3.45 -4.87
CA GLU A 118 -1.19 4.44 -4.12
C GLU A 118 -2.44 3.84 -3.45
N HIS A 119 -3.11 2.90 -4.13
CA HIS A 119 -4.27 2.21 -3.56
C HIS A 119 -3.95 1.48 -2.24
N LEU A 120 -2.68 1.08 -2.02
CA LEU A 120 -2.22 0.42 -0.80
C LEU A 120 -2.23 1.35 0.43
N ILE A 121 -2.13 2.67 0.23
CA ILE A 121 -2.13 3.67 1.32
C ILE A 121 -3.45 3.60 2.11
N ASN A 122 -4.56 3.38 1.41
CA ASN A 122 -5.88 3.22 2.00
C ASN A 122 -6.37 1.77 1.84
N SER A 123 -5.47 0.79 1.96
CA SER A 123 -5.82 -0.63 1.96
C SER A 123 -5.73 -1.22 3.36
N PRO A 124 -6.59 -2.18 3.70
CA PRO A 124 -6.43 -3.01 4.89
C PRO A 124 -5.05 -3.67 4.93
N PHE A 125 -4.55 -3.92 6.13
CA PHE A 125 -3.17 -4.40 6.32
C PHE A 125 -3.06 -5.41 7.48
N ARG A 126 -1.88 -5.99 7.62
CA ARG A 126 -1.54 -6.90 8.73
C ARG A 126 -0.52 -6.26 9.66
N GLU A 127 -0.66 -6.46 10.96
CA GLU A 127 0.33 -6.02 11.96
C GLU A 127 0.74 -7.17 12.89
N HIS A 128 1.90 -7.01 13.53
CA HIS A 128 2.46 -7.95 14.50
C HIS A 128 2.56 -9.38 13.95
N ILE A 129 3.20 -9.50 12.78
CA ILE A 129 3.42 -10.80 12.15
C ILE A 129 4.56 -11.50 12.88
N ALA A 130 4.26 -12.65 13.48
CA ALA A 130 5.24 -13.54 14.08
C ALA A 130 5.19 -14.88 13.36
N CYS A 131 6.33 -15.36 12.89
CA CYS A 131 6.43 -16.61 12.15
C CYS A 131 7.59 -17.45 12.67
N ASN A 132 7.31 -18.70 13.04
CA ASN A 132 8.32 -19.65 13.48
C ASN A 132 8.34 -20.84 12.53
N CYS A 133 9.46 -21.01 11.85
CA CYS A 133 9.70 -22.04 10.88
C CYS A 133 10.71 -23.03 11.46
N HIS A 134 10.39 -24.31 11.39
CA HIS A 134 11.25 -25.40 11.82
C HIS A 134 11.42 -26.38 10.68
N ILE A 135 12.68 -26.61 10.29
CA ILE A 135 13.05 -27.47 9.17
C ILE A 135 13.85 -28.65 9.71
N THR A 136 13.45 -29.86 9.32
CA THR A 136 14.14 -31.10 9.68
C THR A 136 14.35 -32.00 8.47
N GLU A 137 15.35 -32.88 8.52
CA GLU A 137 15.53 -33.89 7.48
C GLU A 137 14.45 -34.97 7.55
N VAL A 138 13.96 -35.40 6.39
CA VAL A 138 13.13 -36.60 6.30
C VAL A 138 14.04 -37.82 6.28
N LYS A 139 14.05 -38.60 7.38
CA LYS A 139 14.95 -39.75 7.58
C LYS A 139 14.99 -40.73 6.40
N ASP A 140 13.85 -40.96 5.76
CA ASP A 140 13.71 -41.98 4.71
C ASP A 140 13.80 -41.42 3.28
N ARG A 141 14.02 -40.11 3.11
CA ARG A 141 14.11 -39.45 1.78
C ARG A 141 15.27 -38.43 1.74
N PRO A 142 16.48 -38.85 1.31
CA PRO A 142 17.59 -37.92 1.12
C PRO A 142 17.24 -36.77 0.18
N GLY A 143 17.69 -35.56 0.50
CA GLY A 143 17.40 -34.34 -0.28
C GLY A 143 16.00 -33.76 -0.07
N VAL A 144 15.22 -34.35 0.84
CA VAL A 144 13.90 -33.84 1.22
C VAL A 144 13.94 -33.34 2.65
N LEU A 145 13.44 -32.13 2.81
CA LEU A 145 13.25 -31.46 4.08
C LEU A 145 11.77 -31.44 4.46
N TYR A 146 11.50 -31.61 5.74
CA TYR A 146 10.19 -31.37 6.34
C TYR A 146 10.16 -29.95 6.88
N TYR A 147 9.16 -29.19 6.47
CA TYR A 147 8.97 -27.80 6.85
C TYR A 147 7.71 -27.69 7.71
N LYS A 148 7.84 -27.06 8.88
CA LYS A 148 6.74 -26.73 9.77
C LYS A 148 6.77 -25.24 10.09
N GLU A 149 5.69 -24.54 9.78
CA GLU A 149 5.52 -23.12 10.06
C GLU A 149 4.34 -22.90 11.01
N LYS A 150 4.55 -21.98 11.96
CA LYS A 150 3.48 -21.39 12.78
C LYS A 150 3.56 -19.89 12.64
N MET A 151 2.56 -19.32 12.00
CA MET A 151 2.44 -17.88 11.76
C MET A 151 1.25 -17.31 12.54
N SER A 152 1.41 -16.10 13.07
CA SER A 152 0.31 -15.32 13.63
C SER A 152 0.40 -13.87 13.19
N TYR A 153 -0.73 -13.22 12.99
CA TYR A 153 -0.81 -11.78 12.70
C TYR A 153 -2.18 -11.20 13.06
N THR A 154 -2.26 -9.88 13.14
CA THR A 154 -3.51 -9.16 13.41
C THR A 154 -3.98 -8.42 12.14
N LEU A 155 -5.25 -8.55 11.79
CA LEU A 155 -5.87 -7.87 10.66
C LEU A 155 -6.31 -6.46 11.05
N LYS A 156 -6.02 -5.48 10.20
CA LYS A 156 -6.41 -4.08 10.39
C LYS A 156 -7.23 -3.56 9.23
N THR A 157 -8.29 -2.86 9.58
CA THR A 157 -9.21 -2.20 8.65
C THR A 157 -8.79 -0.75 8.43
N VAL A 158 -9.15 -0.19 7.28
CA VAL A 158 -8.93 1.23 6.97
C VAL A 158 -10.19 1.80 6.33
N GLY A 159 -10.81 2.78 6.99
CA GLY A 159 -12.14 3.24 6.62
C GLY A 159 -13.14 2.08 6.63
N ASP A 160 -13.90 1.94 5.54
CA ASP A 160 -14.88 0.87 5.36
C ASP A 160 -14.29 -0.42 4.75
N LYS A 161 -13.01 -0.41 4.38
CA LYS A 161 -12.36 -1.57 3.74
C LYS A 161 -11.87 -2.55 4.79
N LYS A 162 -12.06 -3.85 4.52
CA LYS A 162 -11.70 -4.95 5.41
C LYS A 162 -10.99 -6.06 4.64
N ILE A 163 -10.11 -6.79 5.32
CA ILE A 163 -9.58 -8.05 4.77
C ILE A 163 -10.68 -9.09 4.93
N GLU A 164 -11.17 -9.61 3.81
CA GLU A 164 -12.22 -10.63 3.81
C GLU A 164 -11.64 -12.04 3.65
N ASN A 165 -10.42 -12.15 3.13
CA ASN A 165 -9.83 -13.42 2.78
C ASN A 165 -8.40 -13.55 3.31
N VAL A 166 -8.11 -14.72 3.90
CA VAL A 166 -6.76 -15.16 4.23
C VAL A 166 -6.24 -15.99 3.08
N ILE A 167 -5.24 -15.44 2.37
CA ILE A 167 -4.70 -15.99 1.13
C ILE A 167 -3.20 -16.17 1.28
N TRP A 168 -2.72 -17.32 0.81
CA TRP A 168 -1.30 -17.58 0.60
C TRP A 168 -1.14 -18.41 -0.66
N THR A 169 -0.12 -18.08 -1.45
CA THR A 169 0.20 -18.76 -2.70
C THR A 169 1.68 -19.07 -2.75
N TRP A 170 2.01 -20.23 -3.31
CA TRP A 170 3.37 -20.67 -3.54
C TRP A 170 3.48 -21.30 -4.92
N ARG A 171 4.71 -21.46 -5.41
CA ARG A 171 4.92 -22.12 -6.70
C ARG A 171 4.72 -23.63 -6.55
N LYS A 172 4.22 -24.28 -7.60
CA LYS A 172 3.97 -25.72 -7.58
C LYS A 172 5.23 -26.56 -7.34
N ASP A 173 6.41 -26.04 -7.68
CA ASP A 173 7.69 -26.71 -7.49
C ASP A 173 8.37 -26.42 -6.13
N GLU A 174 7.83 -25.50 -5.32
CA GLU A 174 8.33 -25.23 -3.97
C GLU A 174 7.88 -26.33 -3.00
N MET A 175 6.61 -26.71 -3.05
CA MET A 175 6.05 -27.70 -2.13
C MET A 175 5.85 -29.06 -2.80
N LEU A 176 6.59 -30.07 -2.36
CA LEU A 176 6.46 -31.44 -2.88
C LEU A 176 5.16 -32.11 -2.41
N GLU A 177 4.83 -31.96 -1.13
CA GLU A 177 3.67 -32.63 -0.52
C GLU A 177 3.19 -31.83 0.70
N ALA A 178 1.93 -31.40 0.69
CA ALA A 178 1.28 -30.84 1.87
C ALA A 178 0.87 -31.94 2.83
N LYS A 179 1.22 -31.80 4.11
CA LYS A 179 0.90 -32.77 5.16
C LYS A 179 -0.22 -32.29 6.08
N LYS A 180 -0.15 -31.04 6.51
CA LYS A 180 -1.12 -30.46 7.43
C LYS A 180 -1.27 -28.98 7.16
N MET A 181 -2.51 -28.51 7.18
CA MET A 181 -2.79 -27.08 7.19
C MET A 181 -3.95 -26.80 8.13
N LYS A 182 -3.75 -25.83 9.03
CA LYS A 182 -4.74 -25.40 10.01
C LYS A 182 -4.73 -23.88 10.09
N CYS A 183 -5.92 -23.28 10.11
CA CYS A 183 -6.09 -21.86 10.34
C CYS A 183 -7.05 -21.67 11.50
N THR A 184 -6.71 -20.78 12.43
CA THR A 184 -7.56 -20.42 13.55
C THR A 184 -7.70 -18.91 13.59
N PHE A 185 -8.93 -18.45 13.69
CA PHE A 185 -9.24 -17.05 13.90
C PHE A 185 -9.56 -16.79 15.37
N LYS A 186 -9.22 -15.61 15.86
CA LYS A 186 -9.57 -15.18 17.22
C LYS A 186 -10.19 -13.79 17.18
N CYS A 187 -11.35 -13.69 17.82
CA CYS A 187 -12.12 -12.46 17.88
C CYS A 187 -11.50 -11.46 18.87
N PRO A 188 -11.29 -10.19 18.48
CA PRO A 188 -10.72 -9.18 19.36
C PRO A 188 -11.66 -8.80 20.50
N LYS A 189 -12.97 -8.77 20.23
CA LYS A 189 -13.99 -8.30 21.19
C LYS A 189 -14.41 -9.34 22.23
N TYR A 190 -13.89 -10.57 22.17
CA TYR A 190 -14.32 -11.66 23.05
C TYR A 190 -14.16 -11.33 24.55
N LYS A 191 -13.10 -10.58 24.92
CA LYS A 191 -12.84 -10.20 26.31
C LYS A 191 -13.74 -9.06 26.81
N GLU A 192 -14.13 -8.17 25.91
CA GLU A 192 -14.86 -6.94 26.25
C GLU A 192 -16.37 -7.18 26.28
N ASP A 193 -16.86 -7.98 25.34
CA ASP A 193 -18.26 -8.37 25.27
C ASP A 193 -18.38 -9.75 24.61
N ARG A 194 -18.58 -10.78 25.43
CA ARG A 194 -18.82 -12.16 24.98
C ARG A 194 -20.01 -12.29 24.02
N SER A 195 -20.91 -11.32 23.98
CA SER A 195 -22.08 -11.29 23.10
C SER A 195 -21.82 -10.63 21.74
N SER A 196 -20.72 -9.90 21.58
CA SER A 196 -20.40 -9.14 20.36
C SER A 196 -19.72 -9.95 19.26
N CYS A 197 -19.13 -11.10 19.59
CA CYS A 197 -18.50 -12.00 18.62
C CYS A 197 -19.48 -13.07 18.16
N THR A 198 -20.05 -12.90 16.97
CA THR A 198 -20.83 -13.94 16.31
C THR A 198 -19.92 -14.77 15.41
N CYS A 199 -19.78 -16.06 15.73
CA CYS A 199 -19.26 -17.04 14.78
C CYS A 199 -20.36 -17.34 13.75
N SER A 200 -19.97 -17.68 12.52
CA SER A 200 -20.80 -17.81 11.30
C SER A 200 -21.98 -18.82 11.31
N GLU A 201 -22.37 -19.33 12.47
CA GLU A 201 -23.57 -20.16 12.65
C GLU A 201 -24.59 -19.52 13.62
N GLY A 202 -24.42 -18.25 13.98
CA GLY A 202 -25.20 -17.61 15.05
C GLY A 202 -24.93 -18.19 16.44
N LYS A 203 -24.00 -19.15 16.55
CA LYS A 203 -23.51 -19.72 17.80
C LYS A 203 -22.34 -18.89 18.31
N ARG A 204 -22.30 -18.68 19.63
CA ARG A 204 -21.21 -17.97 20.30
C ARG A 204 -19.93 -18.80 20.23
N CYS A 205 -18.80 -18.17 19.95
CA CYS A 205 -17.50 -18.80 20.07
C CYS A 205 -17.21 -18.95 21.58
N GLU A 206 -17.14 -20.17 22.11
CA GLU A 206 -17.06 -20.41 23.57
C GLU A 206 -15.80 -19.81 24.21
N ASP A 207 -14.70 -19.76 23.46
CA ASP A 207 -13.36 -19.30 23.86
C ASP A 207 -12.85 -18.10 23.04
N GLY A 208 -13.68 -17.58 22.12
CA GLY A 208 -13.31 -16.50 21.19
C GLY A 208 -12.46 -16.96 20.01
N PHE A 209 -12.23 -18.27 19.86
CA PHE A 209 -11.50 -18.86 18.73
C PHE A 209 -12.46 -19.59 17.79
N LYS A 210 -12.10 -19.61 16.51
CA LYS A 210 -12.76 -20.43 15.49
C LYS A 210 -11.71 -21.07 14.62
N GLU A 211 -11.65 -22.39 14.71
CA GLU A 211 -10.80 -23.20 13.85
C GLU A 211 -11.50 -23.46 12.52
N VAL A 212 -10.77 -23.21 11.44
CA VAL A 212 -11.12 -23.67 10.10
C VAL A 212 -10.82 -25.16 10.05
N GLY A 213 -11.77 -25.94 9.53
CA GLY A 213 -11.57 -27.37 9.27
C GLY A 213 -10.45 -27.62 8.24
N GLU A 214 -10.43 -28.81 7.65
CA GLU A 214 -9.41 -29.15 6.65
C GLU A 214 -9.40 -28.16 5.48
N ILE A 215 -8.26 -27.47 5.28
CA ILE A 215 -8.12 -26.43 4.27
C ILE A 215 -7.71 -27.06 2.95
N LYS A 216 -8.56 -26.87 1.93
CA LYS A 216 -8.28 -27.36 0.58
C LYS A 216 -7.31 -26.44 -0.14
N ILE A 217 -6.23 -27.03 -0.66
CA ILE A 217 -5.32 -26.36 -1.57
C ILE A 217 -6.02 -26.18 -2.92
N LYS A 218 -5.96 -24.96 -3.47
CA LYS A 218 -6.55 -24.55 -4.74
C LYS A 218 -5.44 -24.18 -5.72
N ASP A 219 -5.68 -24.43 -7.01
CA ASP A 219 -4.82 -23.93 -8.08
C ASP A 219 -5.08 -22.44 -8.34
N PHE A 220 -4.02 -21.64 -8.41
CA PHE A 220 -4.03 -20.21 -8.75
C PHE A 220 -3.39 -19.96 -10.12
N GLY A 221 -3.70 -20.81 -11.10
CA GLY A 221 -3.19 -20.72 -12.47
C GLY A 221 -2.24 -21.87 -12.83
N LYS A 222 -1.39 -21.63 -13.84
CA LYS A 222 -0.49 -22.68 -14.36
C LYS A 222 0.56 -23.09 -13.33
N ASP A 223 1.22 -22.13 -12.70
CA ASP A 223 2.44 -22.37 -11.91
C ASP A 223 2.29 -22.10 -10.40
N ALA A 224 1.12 -21.64 -9.96
CA ALA A 224 0.85 -21.29 -8.57
C ALA A 224 -0.27 -22.15 -7.98
N GLN A 225 -0.13 -22.49 -6.71
CA GLN A 225 -1.14 -23.14 -5.89
C GLN A 225 -1.16 -22.47 -4.51
N GLY A 226 -2.23 -22.65 -3.75
CA GLY A 226 -2.41 -21.88 -2.53
C GLY A 226 -3.65 -22.25 -1.74
N TYR A 227 -3.98 -21.41 -0.78
CA TYR A 227 -5.29 -21.43 -0.13
C TYR A 227 -5.92 -20.05 -0.17
N ASN A 228 -7.25 -20.03 -0.12
CA ASN A 228 -8.04 -18.82 0.04
C ASN A 228 -9.24 -19.16 0.92
N ILE A 229 -9.23 -18.61 2.13
CA ILE A 229 -10.19 -18.82 3.21
C ILE A 229 -10.98 -17.52 3.37
N ASP A 230 -12.29 -17.59 3.14
CA ASP A 230 -13.19 -16.48 3.42
C ASP A 230 -13.45 -16.40 4.92
N ILE A 231 -13.07 -15.29 5.53
CA ILE A 231 -13.22 -15.05 6.96
C ILE A 231 -14.70 -15.03 7.35
N LYS A 232 -15.59 -14.54 6.48
CA LYS A 232 -17.04 -14.41 6.73
C LYS A 232 -17.71 -15.77 6.95
N GLU A 233 -17.14 -16.85 6.38
CA GLU A 233 -17.59 -18.22 6.61
C GLU A 233 -17.34 -18.70 8.05
N PHE A 234 -16.56 -17.97 8.84
CA PHE A 234 -16.17 -18.34 10.22
C PHE A 234 -16.54 -17.28 11.25
N MET A 235 -16.39 -16.00 10.90
CA MET A 235 -16.69 -14.87 11.78
C MET A 235 -16.86 -13.56 11.00
N GLU A 236 -17.41 -12.53 11.65
CA GLU A 236 -17.45 -11.20 11.05
C GLU A 236 -16.03 -10.62 10.87
N PRO A 237 -15.66 -10.15 9.65
CA PRO A 237 -14.40 -9.47 9.43
C PRO A 237 -14.49 -8.08 10.07
N ILE A 238 -13.85 -7.93 11.22
CA ILE A 238 -13.77 -6.68 11.99
C ILE A 238 -12.30 -6.32 12.25
N ASP A 239 -12.06 -5.08 12.65
CA ASP A 239 -10.72 -4.63 13.03
C ASP A 239 -10.17 -5.44 14.22
N GLY A 240 -8.90 -5.86 14.13
CA GLY A 240 -8.21 -6.54 15.22
C GLY A 240 -8.35 -8.06 15.25
N VAL A 241 -8.99 -8.69 14.25
CA VAL A 241 -9.04 -10.16 14.16
C VAL A 241 -7.63 -10.73 14.11
N GLN A 242 -7.31 -11.64 15.03
CA GLN A 242 -6.03 -12.34 15.03
C GLN A 242 -6.16 -13.64 14.24
N VAL A 243 -5.19 -13.90 13.39
CA VAL A 243 -5.12 -15.10 12.55
C VAL A 243 -3.92 -15.92 12.98
N PHE A 244 -4.09 -17.23 13.10
CA PHE A 244 -3.05 -18.20 13.37
C PHE A 244 -3.05 -19.25 12.26
N VAL A 245 -1.92 -19.46 11.62
CA VAL A 245 -1.75 -20.47 10.56
C VAL A 245 -0.68 -21.45 10.98
N GLU A 246 -1.00 -22.74 10.95
CA GLU A 246 -0.03 -23.83 11.06
C GLU A 246 0.01 -24.56 9.72
N LEU A 247 1.20 -24.66 9.14
CA LEU A 247 1.43 -25.28 7.85
C LEU A 247 2.58 -26.29 7.97
N GLU A 248 2.37 -27.50 7.46
CA GLU A 248 3.36 -28.57 7.42
C GLU A 248 3.43 -29.17 6.03
N PHE A 249 4.62 -29.22 5.44
CA PHE A 249 4.84 -29.81 4.12
C PHE A 249 6.25 -30.38 3.96
N THR A 250 6.48 -31.06 2.84
CA THR A 250 7.83 -31.47 2.43
C THR A 250 8.31 -30.68 1.23
N MET A 251 9.61 -30.47 1.19
CA MET A 251 10.25 -29.50 0.33
C MET A 251 11.62 -30.04 -0.11
N SER A 252 12.09 -29.70 -1.31
CA SER A 252 13.43 -30.09 -1.77
C SER A 252 14.50 -29.17 -1.22
N GLU A 253 15.69 -29.73 -0.91
CA GLU A 253 16.91 -28.94 -0.76
C GLU A 253 17.28 -28.22 -2.09
N ASN A 254 18.14 -27.21 -2.01
CA ASN A 254 18.62 -26.42 -3.16
C ASN A 254 17.49 -25.75 -3.98
N LYS A 255 16.33 -25.54 -3.37
CA LYS A 255 15.21 -24.79 -3.96
C LYS A 255 14.99 -23.50 -3.19
N LEU A 256 14.56 -22.46 -3.91
CA LEU A 256 14.19 -21.19 -3.33
C LEU A 256 12.78 -21.30 -2.75
N TYR A 257 12.62 -20.80 -1.53
CA TYR A 257 11.36 -20.69 -0.82
C TYR A 257 11.10 -19.23 -0.51
N SER A 258 10.03 -18.69 -1.07
CA SER A 258 9.70 -17.28 -0.92
C SER A 258 8.58 -17.10 0.10
N TRP A 259 8.91 -16.39 1.19
CA TRP A 259 7.93 -15.94 2.16
C TRP A 259 7.59 -14.47 1.87
N THR A 260 6.52 -14.26 1.11
CA THR A 260 6.10 -12.93 0.60
C THR A 260 4.76 -12.50 1.15
N MET A 261 4.55 -11.19 1.24
CA MET A 261 3.33 -10.64 1.83
C MET A 261 2.21 -10.52 0.79
N ALA A 262 1.00 -11.00 1.12
CA ALA A 262 -0.18 -10.81 0.26
C ALA A 262 -0.84 -9.43 0.44
N TYR A 263 -0.61 -8.79 1.59
CA TYR A 263 -1.14 -7.48 1.97
C TYR A 263 0.00 -6.62 2.53
N PRO A 264 -0.16 -5.28 2.57
CA PRO A 264 0.74 -4.44 3.35
C PRO A 264 0.85 -4.98 4.78
N SER A 265 2.07 -4.98 5.31
CA SER A 265 2.40 -5.65 6.55
C SER A 265 3.35 -4.81 7.39
N ARG A 266 3.16 -4.77 8.72
CA ARG A 266 4.00 -4.03 9.67
C ARG A 266 4.39 -4.92 10.84
N ASP A 267 5.56 -4.69 11.42
CA ASP A 267 6.05 -5.40 12.61
C ASP A 267 6.20 -6.91 12.37
N ILE A 268 7.18 -7.28 11.56
CA ILE A 268 7.47 -8.67 11.16
C ILE A 268 8.62 -9.22 12.00
N ASN A 269 8.40 -10.41 12.55
CA ASN A 269 9.41 -11.24 13.18
C ASN A 269 9.31 -12.66 12.60
N LEU A 270 10.36 -13.11 11.92
CA LEU A 270 10.48 -14.45 11.38
C LEU A 270 11.68 -15.13 12.03
N THR A 271 11.46 -16.33 12.55
CA THR A 271 12.52 -17.20 13.05
C THR A 271 12.54 -18.47 12.21
N LEU A 272 13.68 -18.78 11.63
CA LEU A 272 13.93 -19.96 10.82
C LEU A 272 14.97 -20.84 11.51
N ILE A 273 14.56 -22.02 11.95
CA ILE A 273 15.41 -23.03 12.58
C ILE A 273 15.61 -24.16 11.57
N TYR A 274 16.85 -24.54 11.31
CA TYR A 274 17.21 -25.54 10.31
C TYR A 274 18.25 -26.55 10.82
N PRO A 275 18.47 -27.69 10.15
CA PRO A 275 19.37 -28.72 10.66
C PRO A 275 20.84 -28.30 10.58
N GLU A 276 21.66 -28.79 11.50
CA GLU A 276 23.10 -28.48 11.59
C GLU A 276 23.90 -28.84 10.33
N SER A 277 23.46 -29.86 9.61
CA SER A 277 24.07 -30.35 8.37
C SER A 277 23.85 -29.42 7.17
N TYR A 278 23.06 -28.34 7.31
CA TYR A 278 22.76 -27.40 6.23
C TYR A 278 23.32 -26.01 6.50
N GLU A 279 23.53 -25.29 5.42
CA GLU A 279 23.68 -23.84 5.39
C GLU A 279 22.44 -23.21 4.75
N VAL A 280 22.24 -21.91 5.00
CA VAL A 280 21.07 -21.18 4.49
C VAL A 280 21.51 -19.94 3.72
N ASP A 281 21.19 -19.95 2.44
CA ASP A 281 21.26 -18.76 1.59
C ASP A 281 19.95 -17.99 1.70
N ARG A 282 20.03 -16.67 1.73
CA ARG A 282 18.87 -15.81 1.93
C ARG A 282 18.98 -14.50 1.18
N TYR A 283 17.85 -14.00 0.74
CA TYR A 283 17.71 -12.72 0.05
C TYR A 283 16.44 -12.01 0.56
N VAL A 284 16.58 -10.74 0.91
CA VAL A 284 15.43 -9.89 1.27
C VAL A 284 15.09 -9.02 0.07
N GLY A 285 13.90 -9.22 -0.47
CA GLY A 285 13.41 -8.47 -1.64
C GLY A 285 12.61 -7.24 -1.25
N GLY A 286 12.91 -6.11 -1.89
CA GLY A 286 12.12 -4.88 -1.78
C GLY A 286 12.37 -4.04 -0.52
N LEU A 287 13.51 -4.25 0.16
CA LEU A 287 13.93 -3.46 1.32
C LEU A 287 15.42 -3.10 1.24
N ASP A 288 15.77 -1.93 1.78
CA ASP A 288 17.17 -1.55 2.01
C ASP A 288 17.70 -2.30 3.24
N GLU A 289 19.01 -2.61 3.28
CA GLU A 289 19.61 -3.33 4.42
C GLU A 289 19.49 -2.60 5.76
N LYS A 290 19.44 -1.26 5.74
CA LYS A 290 19.25 -0.42 6.94
C LYS A 290 17.86 -0.58 7.57
N ASP A 291 16.91 -1.13 6.82
CA ASP A 291 15.51 -1.18 7.20
C ASP A 291 15.14 -2.45 7.95
N TYR A 292 16.01 -3.47 7.97
CA TYR A 292 15.73 -4.71 8.66
C TYR A 292 16.94 -5.18 9.47
N TYR A 293 16.69 -6.08 10.41
CA TYR A 293 17.71 -6.77 11.16
C TYR A 293 17.67 -8.25 10.83
N ILE A 294 18.83 -8.82 10.49
CA ILE A 294 19.02 -10.27 10.42
C ILE A 294 20.13 -10.67 11.38
N SER A 295 19.83 -11.55 12.32
CA SER A 295 20.84 -12.31 13.05
C SER A 295 20.89 -13.75 12.58
N THR A 296 22.08 -14.32 12.60
CA THR A 296 22.30 -15.75 12.42
C THR A 296 23.02 -16.25 13.64
N ASP A 297 22.35 -17.09 14.42
CA ASP A 297 23.01 -17.87 15.45
C ASP A 297 23.50 -19.17 14.80
N PHE A 298 24.81 -19.26 14.61
CA PHE A 298 25.45 -20.44 14.01
C PHE A 298 25.51 -21.63 14.97
N HIS A 299 25.38 -21.41 16.29
CA HIS A 299 25.34 -22.50 17.27
C HIS A 299 23.94 -23.11 17.37
N GLU A 300 22.90 -22.32 17.14
CA GLU A 300 21.51 -22.78 17.17
C GLU A 300 20.92 -23.04 15.77
N ASN A 301 21.72 -22.91 14.70
CA ASN A 301 21.26 -23.01 13.30
C ASN A 301 19.95 -22.23 13.06
N THR A 302 19.96 -20.98 13.54
CA THR A 302 18.77 -20.14 13.57
C THR A 302 19.03 -18.82 12.87
N VAL A 303 18.08 -18.44 12.01
CA VAL A 303 18.02 -17.11 11.39
C VAL A 303 16.83 -16.37 11.97
N HIS A 304 17.07 -15.17 12.52
CA HIS A 304 16.01 -14.26 12.91
C HIS A 304 15.99 -13.08 11.95
N PHE A 305 14.83 -12.81 11.36
CA PHE A 305 14.57 -11.63 10.55
C PHE A 305 13.53 -10.75 11.26
N VAL A 306 13.88 -9.48 11.47
CA VAL A 306 13.03 -8.50 12.16
C VAL A 306 12.90 -7.23 11.32
N ARG A 307 11.66 -6.77 11.13
CA ARG A 307 11.31 -5.50 10.48
C ARG A 307 10.18 -4.83 11.24
N GLU A 308 10.47 -3.71 11.91
CA GLU A 308 9.46 -2.90 12.64
C GLU A 308 8.67 -1.98 11.70
N GLY A 309 9.21 -1.67 10.52
CA GLY A 309 8.54 -0.82 9.55
C GLY A 309 7.52 -1.55 8.67
N TRP A 310 7.08 -0.85 7.63
CA TRP A 310 6.19 -1.40 6.61
C TRP A 310 6.94 -2.29 5.61
N MET A 311 6.25 -3.32 5.13
CA MET A 311 6.55 -4.10 3.96
C MET A 311 5.37 -4.08 3.01
N LEU A 312 5.65 -3.87 1.73
CA LEU A 312 4.64 -3.90 0.67
C LEU A 312 4.25 -5.36 0.36
N PRO A 313 3.09 -5.57 -0.30
CA PRO A 313 2.81 -6.85 -0.93
C PRO A 313 3.96 -7.26 -1.83
N THR A 314 4.19 -8.56 -1.99
CA THR A 314 5.30 -9.17 -2.76
C THR A 314 6.71 -8.93 -2.20
N SER A 315 6.91 -8.00 -1.27
CA SER A 315 8.15 -7.94 -0.48
C SER A 315 8.21 -9.11 0.49
N GLY A 316 9.41 -9.58 0.78
CA GLY A 316 9.58 -10.79 1.57
C GLY A 316 11.02 -11.21 1.73
N ILE A 317 11.18 -12.36 2.37
CA ILE A 317 12.45 -13.08 2.45
C ILE A 317 12.35 -14.34 1.62
N THR A 318 13.36 -14.59 0.81
CA THR A 318 13.53 -15.85 0.09
C THR A 318 14.75 -16.55 0.66
N PHE A 319 14.66 -17.86 0.88
CA PHE A 319 15.78 -18.65 1.35
C PHE A 319 15.90 -19.97 0.60
N ALA A 320 17.10 -20.54 0.59
CA ALA A 320 17.38 -21.89 0.12
C ALA A 320 18.29 -22.59 1.14
N LEU A 321 18.13 -23.90 1.28
CA LEU A 321 18.99 -24.72 2.11
C LEU A 321 19.80 -25.67 1.25
N SER A 322 21.12 -25.65 1.46
CA SER A 322 22.08 -26.57 0.85
C SER A 322 22.78 -27.35 1.96
N LYS A 323 23.17 -28.60 1.67
CA LYS A 323 24.01 -29.35 2.59
C LYS A 323 25.38 -28.69 2.67
N LYS A 324 25.92 -28.57 3.88
CA LYS A 324 27.31 -28.16 4.07
C LYS A 324 28.20 -29.15 3.36
N ASN A 325 29.04 -28.68 2.46
CA ASN A 325 30.09 -29.51 1.88
C ASN A 325 31.03 -29.94 3.01
N SER A 326 31.02 -31.24 3.34
CA SER A 326 32.00 -31.81 4.26
C SER A 326 33.34 -31.86 3.55
N THR A 327 34.07 -30.75 3.52
CA THR A 327 35.48 -30.78 3.14
C THR A 327 36.22 -31.50 4.27
N GLN A 328 36.35 -32.82 4.16
CA GLN A 328 37.30 -33.56 4.98
C GLN A 328 38.69 -33.09 4.60
N ALA A 329 39.30 -32.26 5.44
CA ALA A 329 40.74 -32.06 5.39
C ALA A 329 41.40 -33.41 5.76
N VAL A 330 41.74 -34.21 4.75
CA VAL A 330 42.66 -35.33 4.93
C VAL A 330 44.03 -34.71 5.21
N ILE A 331 44.36 -34.59 6.50
CA ILE A 331 45.73 -34.34 6.91
C ILE A 331 46.47 -35.64 6.66
N SER A 332 47.20 -35.73 5.54
CA SER A 332 48.22 -36.77 5.39
C SER A 332 49.28 -36.54 6.47
N ASN A 333 49.73 -37.62 7.11
CA ASN A 333 50.77 -37.59 8.16
C ASN A 333 52.18 -37.28 7.61
N ASP A 334 52.25 -36.77 6.40
CA ASP A 334 53.44 -36.61 5.61
C ASP A 334 53.38 -35.14 5.21
N GLY A 335 53.99 -34.24 6.01
CA GLY A 335 53.77 -32.78 5.98
C GLY A 335 54.17 -32.03 4.70
N LYS A 336 53.88 -32.56 3.52
CA LYS A 336 54.03 -31.95 2.20
C LYS A 336 52.92 -32.49 1.29
N THR A 337 52.05 -31.58 0.84
CA THR A 337 51.00 -31.71 -0.19
C THR A 337 49.59 -31.97 0.34
N ALA A 338 48.76 -30.93 0.35
CA ALA A 338 47.31 -31.06 0.39
C ALA A 338 46.80 -31.35 -1.03
N VAL A 339 46.15 -32.49 -1.23
CA VAL A 339 45.42 -32.79 -2.47
C VAL A 339 43.94 -32.51 -2.20
N ILE A 340 43.37 -31.58 -2.97
CA ILE A 340 41.93 -31.31 -2.97
C ILE A 340 41.30 -32.30 -3.94
N GLU A 341 40.73 -33.39 -3.45
CA GLU A 341 39.80 -34.21 -4.25
C GLU A 341 38.40 -33.62 -4.09
N THR A 342 37.87 -33.10 -5.19
CA THR A 342 36.46 -32.76 -5.33
C THR A 342 35.74 -34.03 -5.75
N GLU A 343 34.91 -34.60 -4.87
CA GLU A 343 33.91 -35.60 -5.30
C GLU A 343 32.88 -34.89 -6.18
N ASN A 344 33.14 -34.89 -7.49
CA ASN A 344 32.13 -34.57 -8.49
C ASN A 344 31.11 -35.72 -8.53
N ASN A 345 30.02 -35.60 -7.77
CA ASN A 345 28.89 -36.51 -7.93
C ASN A 345 28.10 -36.17 -9.21
N LYS A 346 27.96 -37.19 -10.06
CA LYS A 346 27.21 -37.23 -11.31
C LYS A 346 25.69 -37.21 -11.09
#